data_AF-A0A1V6KJZ8-F1
#
_entry.id   AF-A0A1V6KJZ8-F1
#
_cell.length_a   1.000
_cell.length_b   1.000
_cell.length_c   1.000
_cell.angle_alpha   90.00
_cell.angle_beta   90.00
_cell.angle_gamma   90.00
#
_symmetry.space_group_name_H-M   'P 1'
#
loop_
_entity.id
_entity.type
_entity.pdbx_description
1 polymer ?
#
loop_
_entity_poly.entity_id
_entity_poly.type
_entity_poly.pdbx_seq_one_letter_code
_entity_poly.pdbx_strand_id
1 'polypeptide(L)'
;MEGPFLNLMYDVIYILAALVAAAIIAYLKKKLGTEKLQQIETELLAKQELAFLSVRFVEQVYKDLHGEEKYNKAAEWLAARIQERGLKITPDEVKGLIEAALRTLKDEFGEAWAKQVK
;
A
#
# COMPACT_ATOMS: atom_id res chain seq x y z
N MET A 1 -57.29 15.11 -19.10
CA MET A 1 -56.15 15.85 -19.69
C MET A 1 -55.50 16.60 -18.54
N GLU A 2 -54.39 16.09 -18.02
CA GLU A 2 -53.62 16.86 -17.03
C GLU A 2 -53.19 18.17 -17.69
N GLY A 3 -53.35 19.28 -16.97
CA GLY A 3 -53.07 20.61 -17.52
C GLY A 3 -51.58 20.77 -17.85
N PRO A 4 -51.22 21.66 -18.80
CA PRO A 4 -49.83 21.91 -19.19
C PRO A 4 -48.91 22.28 -18.00
N PHE A 5 -49.48 22.80 -16.92
CA PHE A 5 -48.79 23.08 -15.66
C PHE A 5 -48.33 21.82 -14.91
N LEU A 6 -49.14 20.75 -14.87
CA LEU A 6 -48.78 19.49 -14.21
C LEU A 6 -47.63 18.79 -14.94
N ASN A 7 -47.66 18.79 -16.27
CA ASN A 7 -46.57 18.25 -17.09
C ASN A 7 -45.25 18.98 -16.83
N LEU A 8 -45.28 20.32 -16.73
CA LEU A 8 -44.09 21.12 -16.40
C LEU A 8 -43.51 20.74 -15.03
N MET A 9 -44.37 20.49 -14.03
CA MET A 9 -43.92 20.05 -12.71
C MET A 9 -43.27 18.66 -12.75
N TYR A 10 -43.84 17.72 -13.50
CA TYR A 10 -43.24 16.39 -13.67
C TYR A 10 -41.90 16.47 -14.37
N ASP A 11 -41.78 17.27 -15.45
CA ASP A 11 -40.52 17.47 -16.17
C ASP A 11 -39.43 18.02 -15.23
N VAL A 12 -39.76 19.00 -14.38
CA VAL A 12 -38.84 19.53 -13.38
C VAL A 12 -38.42 18.46 -12.36
N ILE A 13 -39.36 17.64 -11.88
CA ILE A 13 -39.06 16.54 -10.96
C ILE A 13 -38.13 15.50 -11.61
N TYR A 14 -38.36 15.14 -12.88
CA TYR A 14 -37.50 14.20 -13.60
C TYR A 14 -36.07 14.72 -13.78
N ILE A 15 -35.92 16.01 -14.11
CA ILE A 15 -34.60 16.65 -14.21
C ILE A 15 -33.89 16.65 -12.86
N LEU A 16 -34.59 17.01 -11.77
CA LEU A 16 -34.03 16.98 -10.43
C LEU A 16 -33.63 15.56 -9.99
N ALA A 17 -34.47 14.56 -10.28
CA ALA A 17 -34.18 13.17 -10.00
C ALA A 17 -32.91 12.70 -10.75
N ALA A 18 -32.76 13.09 -12.02
CA ALA A 18 -31.56 12.78 -12.80
C ALA A 18 -30.30 13.43 -12.22
N LEU A 19 -30.38 14.68 -11.76
CA LEU A 19 -29.26 15.37 -11.11
C LEU A 19 -28.87 14.71 -9.79
N VAL A 20 -29.85 14.33 -8.97
CA VAL A 20 -29.59 13.61 -7.70
C VAL A 20 -28.96 12.25 -7.97
N ALA A 21 -29.47 11.49 -8.94
CA ALA A 21 -28.89 10.21 -9.33
C ALA A 21 -27.43 10.37 -9.79
N ALA A 22 -27.15 11.38 -10.63
CA ALA A 22 -25.79 11.68 -11.07
C ALA A 22 -24.87 12.05 -9.90
N ALA A 23 -25.35 12.84 -8.94
CA ALA A 23 -24.60 13.22 -7.75
C ALA A 23 -24.27 12.02 -6.86
N ILE A 24 -25.22 11.10 -6.65
CA ILE A 24 -25.02 9.86 -5.88
C ILE A 24 -23.94 9.00 -6.55
N ILE A 25 -24.03 8.80 -7.87
CA ILE A 25 -23.05 8.02 -8.63
C ILE A 25 -21.65 8.65 -8.51
N ALA A 26 -21.53 9.97 -8.65
CA ALA A 26 -20.26 10.67 -8.52
C ALA A 26 -19.66 10.52 -7.11
N TYR A 27 -20.49 10.64 -6.06
CA TYR A 27 -20.05 10.46 -4.69
C TYR A 27 -19.55 9.04 -4.41
N LEU A 28 -20.29 8.02 -4.86
CA LEU A 28 -19.90 6.61 -4.69
C LEU A 28 -18.58 6.29 -5.41
N LYS A 29 -18.41 6.78 -6.65
CA LYS A 29 -17.14 6.61 -7.40
C LYS A 29 -15.96 7.23 -6.65
N LYS A 30 -16.14 8.43 -6.10
CA LYS A 30 -15.08 9.12 -5.34
C LYS A 30 -14.70 8.33 -4.08
N LYS A 31 -15.69 7.87 -3.31
CA LYS A 31 -15.47 7.14 -2.06
C LYS A 31 -14.79 5.79 -2.27
N LEU A 32 -15.23 5.02 -3.28
CA LEU A 32 -14.61 3.74 -3.64
C LEU A 32 -13.18 3.92 -4.19
N GLY A 33 -12.94 5.01 -4.93
CA GLY A 33 -11.60 5.35 -5.41
C GLY A 33 -10.62 5.59 -4.27
N THR A 34 -11.03 6.34 -3.25
CA THR A 34 -10.19 6.62 -2.08
C THR A 34 -9.94 5.38 -1.21
N GLU A 35 -10.95 4.53 -1.01
CA GLU A 35 -10.80 3.32 -0.19
C GLU A 35 -9.81 2.32 -0.82
N LYS A 36 -9.87 2.13 -2.14
CA LYS A 36 -8.91 1.25 -2.84
C LYS A 36 -7.47 1.77 -2.75
N LEU A 37 -7.27 3.07 -2.90
CA LEU A 37 -5.93 3.67 -2.77
C LEU A 37 -5.38 3.50 -1.35
N GLN A 38 -6.20 3.72 -0.34
CA GLN A 38 -5.82 3.50 1.07
C GLN A 38 -5.46 2.03 1.35
N GLN A 39 -6.20 1.08 0.78
CA GLN A 39 -5.88 -0.35 0.91
C GLN A 39 -4.52 -0.69 0.27
N ILE A 40 -4.26 -0.18 -0.94
CA ILE A 40 -2.97 -0.40 -1.62
C ILE A 40 -1.82 0.21 -0.83
N GLU A 41 -1.99 1.43 -0.32
CA GLU A 41 -0.99 2.10 0.51
C GLU A 41 -0.71 1.32 1.79
N THR A 42 -1.76 0.86 2.48
CA THR A 42 -1.63 0.04 3.70
C THR A 42 -0.92 -1.29 3.42
N GLU A 43 -1.25 -1.96 2.31
CA GLU A 43 -0.58 -3.19 1.90
C GLU A 43 0.90 -2.96 1.59
N LEU A 44 1.22 -1.88 0.88
CA LEU A 44 2.60 -1.52 0.54
C LEU A 44 3.43 -1.22 1.80
N LEU A 45 2.88 -0.44 2.73
CA LEU A 45 3.52 -0.14 4.02
C LEU A 45 3.76 -1.41 4.82
N ALA A 46 2.77 -2.30 4.92
CA ALA A 46 2.93 -3.57 5.61
C ALA A 46 4.04 -4.44 4.99
N LYS A 47 4.14 -4.49 3.66
CA LYS A 47 5.21 -5.21 2.95
C LYS A 47 6.59 -4.61 3.23
N GLN A 48 6.70 -3.28 3.24
CA GLN A 48 7.93 -2.56 3.56
C GLN A 48 8.39 -2.80 5.00
N GLU A 49 7.47 -2.67 5.97
CA GLU A 49 7.76 -2.94 7.39
C GLU A 49 8.26 -4.37 7.60
N LEU A 50 7.63 -5.33 6.93
CA LEU A 50 8.08 -6.73 6.99
C LEU A 50 9.45 -6.92 6.37
N ALA A 51 9.79 -6.22 5.30
CA ALA A 51 11.11 -6.30 4.70
C ALA A 51 12.20 -5.80 5.67
N PHE A 52 11.98 -4.66 6.34
CA PHE A 52 12.88 -4.19 7.41
C PHE A 52 13.01 -5.20 8.53
N LEU A 53 11.89 -5.75 8.99
CA LEU A 53 11.90 -6.75 10.05
C LEU A 53 12.67 -8.01 9.62
N SER A 54 12.54 -8.43 8.36
CA SER A 54 13.24 -9.58 7.78
C SER A 54 14.75 -9.40 7.85
N VAL A 55 15.25 -8.25 7.38
CA VAL A 55 16.68 -7.92 7.40
C VAL A 55 17.20 -7.90 8.83
N ARG A 56 16.49 -7.22 9.74
CA ARG A 56 16.90 -7.14 11.16
C ARG A 56 16.89 -8.50 11.86
N PHE A 57 15.86 -9.30 11.61
CA PHE A 57 15.74 -10.65 12.17
C PHE A 57 16.91 -11.52 11.71
N VAL A 58 17.20 -11.51 10.41
CA VAL A 58 18.29 -12.31 9.87
C VAL A 58 19.65 -11.86 10.40
N GLU A 59 19.87 -10.55 10.51
CA GLU A 59 21.10 -10.00 11.09
C GLU A 59 21.29 -10.45 12.54
N GLN A 60 20.22 -10.48 13.33
CA GLN A 60 20.28 -10.88 14.74
C GLN A 60 20.46 -12.39 14.94
N VAL A 61 19.79 -13.20 14.12
CA VAL A 61 19.70 -14.66 14.29
C VAL A 61 20.86 -15.40 13.61
N TYR A 62 21.20 -15.02 12.38
CA TYR A 62 22.18 -15.72 11.57
C TYR A 62 23.54 -15.02 11.60
N LYS A 63 24.15 -14.96 12.79
CA LYS A 63 25.43 -14.24 12.98
C LYS A 63 26.59 -14.81 12.15
N ASP A 64 26.56 -16.11 11.90
CA ASP A 64 27.60 -16.84 11.17
C ASP A 64 27.40 -16.83 9.65
N LEU A 65 26.24 -16.36 9.16
CA LEU A 65 25.99 -16.22 7.73
C LEU A 65 26.48 -14.86 7.24
N HIS A 66 26.88 -14.80 5.96
CA HIS A 66 27.41 -13.56 5.37
C HIS A 66 26.83 -13.28 3.99
N GLY A 67 26.77 -11.98 3.66
CA GLY A 67 26.43 -11.50 2.32
C GLY A 67 25.18 -12.15 1.72
N GLU A 68 25.38 -12.87 0.62
CA GLU A 68 24.33 -13.52 -0.18
C GLU A 68 23.51 -14.55 0.61
N GLU A 69 24.13 -15.28 1.56
CA GLU A 69 23.40 -16.26 2.36
C GLU A 69 22.38 -15.58 3.28
N LYS A 70 22.78 -14.47 3.94
CA LYS A 70 21.87 -13.65 4.74
C LYS A 70 20.78 -13.04 3.87
N TYR A 71 21.16 -12.52 2.71
CA TYR A 71 20.20 -11.95 1.76
C TYR A 71 19.11 -12.96 1.40
N ASN A 72 19.50 -14.17 1.03
CA ASN A 72 18.57 -15.24 0.67
C ASN A 72 17.68 -15.64 1.86
N LYS A 73 18.22 -15.70 3.08
CA LYS A 73 17.41 -15.95 4.28
C LYS A 73 16.40 -14.84 4.56
N ALA A 74 16.76 -13.59 4.31
CA ALA A 74 15.85 -12.46 4.49
C ALA A 74 14.73 -12.50 3.44
N ALA A 75 15.06 -12.82 2.19
CA ALA A 75 14.09 -13.00 1.12
C ALA A 75 13.12 -14.17 1.38
N GLU A 76 13.63 -15.33 1.80
CA GLU A 76 12.84 -16.50 2.19
C GLU A 76 11.87 -16.16 3.34
N TRP A 77 12.39 -15.50 4.38
CA TRP A 77 11.59 -15.12 5.55
C TRP A 77 10.51 -14.09 5.19
N LEU A 78 10.85 -13.07 4.40
CA LEU A 78 9.90 -12.06 3.94
C LEU A 78 8.75 -12.70 3.15
N ALA A 79 9.08 -13.55 2.18
CA ALA A 79 8.10 -14.24 1.34
C ALA A 79 7.15 -15.08 2.20
N ALA A 80 7.68 -15.86 3.15
CA ALA A 80 6.87 -16.67 4.06
C ALA A 80 5.92 -15.81 4.91
N ARG A 81 6.40 -14.71 5.50
CA ARG A 81 5.59 -13.83 6.36
C ARG A 81 4.51 -13.04 5.62
N ILE A 82 4.73 -12.76 4.34
CA ILE A 82 3.71 -12.13 3.50
C ILE A 82 2.64 -13.15 3.11
N GLN A 83 3.05 -14.37 2.73
CA GLN A 83 2.14 -15.45 2.38
C GLN A 83 1.25 -15.89 3.57
N GLU A 84 1.80 -15.99 4.77
CA GLU A 84 1.04 -16.28 6.00
C GLU A 84 -0.08 -15.27 6.28
N ARG A 85 0.09 -14.02 5.83
CA ARG A 85 -0.92 -12.95 5.95
C ARG A 85 -1.92 -12.91 4.78
N GLY A 86 -1.84 -13.87 3.86
CA GLY A 86 -2.70 -13.95 2.68
C GLY A 86 -2.38 -12.90 1.60
N LEU A 87 -1.25 -12.21 1.72
CA LEU A 87 -0.81 -11.22 0.75
C LEU A 87 -0.01 -11.89 -0.37
N LYS A 88 -0.13 -11.35 -1.58
CA LYS A 88 0.64 -11.80 -2.74
C LYS A 88 1.94 -11.02 -2.84
N ILE A 89 3.01 -11.71 -3.20
CA ILE A 89 4.29 -11.09 -3.52
C ILE A 89 5.04 -11.91 -4.56
N THR A 90 5.68 -11.22 -5.48
CA THR A 90 6.55 -11.80 -6.51
C THR A 90 8.01 -11.82 -6.06
N PRO A 91 8.87 -12.70 -6.63
CA PRO A 91 10.30 -12.70 -6.32
C PRO A 91 10.99 -11.36 -6.57
N ASP A 92 10.61 -10.63 -7.62
CA ASP A 92 11.17 -9.32 -7.92
C ASP A 92 10.77 -8.26 -6.88
N GLU A 93 9.53 -8.30 -6.38
CA GLU A 93 9.10 -7.45 -5.27
C GLU A 93 9.85 -7.76 -3.98
N VAL A 94 10.06 -9.04 -3.65
CA VAL A 94 10.88 -9.45 -2.49
C VAL A 94 12.26 -8.83 -2.61
N LYS A 95 12.92 -8.99 -3.77
CA LYS A 95 14.24 -8.42 -4.03
C LYS A 95 14.24 -6.90 -3.84
N GLY A 96 13.31 -6.20 -4.47
CA GLY A 96 13.21 -4.74 -4.39
C GLY A 96 12.99 -4.24 -2.96
N LEU A 97 12.13 -4.90 -2.19
CA LEU A 97 11.83 -4.53 -0.81
C LEU A 97 13.01 -4.77 0.13
N ILE A 98 13.73 -5.88 -0.02
CA ILE A 98 14.93 -6.16 0.78
C ILE A 98 16.05 -5.15 0.47
N GLU A 99 16.29 -4.85 -0.82
CA GLU A 99 17.27 -3.83 -1.22
C GLU A 99 16.92 -2.44 -0.69
N ALA A 100 15.63 -2.06 -0.75
CA ALA A 100 15.16 -0.81 -0.18
C ALA A 100 15.41 -0.75 1.34
N ALA A 101 15.08 -1.82 2.06
CA ALA A 101 15.33 -1.90 3.50
C ALA A 101 16.83 -1.79 3.84
N LEU A 102 17.70 -2.49 3.10
CA LEU A 102 19.15 -2.40 3.27
C LEU A 102 19.68 -0.99 2.99
N ARG A 103 19.18 -0.35 1.92
CA ARG A 103 19.55 1.02 1.56
C ARG A 103 19.20 2.00 2.66
N THR A 104 17.97 1.93 3.19
CA THR A 104 17.52 2.81 4.26
C THR A 104 18.30 2.58 5.55
N LEU A 105 18.54 1.33 5.96
CA LEU A 105 19.38 1.05 7.12
C LEU A 105 20.79 1.64 6.94
N LYS A 106 21.38 1.48 5.75
CA LYS A 106 22.68 2.06 5.43
C LYS A 106 22.68 3.59 5.52
N ASP A 107 21.62 4.25 5.06
CA ASP A 107 21.47 5.70 5.19
C ASP A 107 21.33 6.12 6.65
N GLU A 108 20.48 5.46 7.43
CA GLU A 108 20.28 5.76 8.84
C GLU A 108 21.57 5.61 9.66
N PHE A 109 22.33 4.53 9.43
CA PHE A 109 23.61 4.29 10.10
C PHE A 109 24.72 5.20 9.57
N GLY A 110 24.76 5.48 8.26
CA GLY A 110 25.74 6.38 7.65
C GLY A 110 25.59 7.82 8.14
N GLU A 111 24.35 8.32 8.19
CA GLU A 111 24.01 9.63 8.75
C GLU A 111 24.27 9.70 10.26
N ALA A 112 23.98 8.63 11.01
CA ALA A 112 24.29 8.57 12.43
C ALA A 112 25.81 8.65 12.70
N TRP A 113 26.63 8.01 11.86
CA TRP A 113 28.08 8.08 11.97
C TRP A 113 28.62 9.46 11.61
N ALA A 114 28.10 10.08 10.53
CA ALA A 114 28.48 11.44 10.13
C ALA A 114 28.16 12.50 11.21
N LYS A 115 27.09 12.30 11.99
CA LYS A 115 26.72 13.18 13.12
C LYS A 115 27.58 13.01 14.36
N GLN A 116 28.17 11.84 14.59
CA GLN A 116 29.04 11.59 15.75
C GLN A 116 30.48 12.09 15.56
N VAL A 117 30.93 12.30 14.32
CA VAL A 117 32.29 12.75 13.98
C VAL A 117 32.39 14.28 13.87
N LYS A 118 31.29 15.01 14.06
CA LYS A 118 31.23 16.48 14.11
C LYS A 118 31.18 17.00 15.54
#